data_AF-A0A6N2SDS9-F1
#
_entry.id   AF-A0A6N2SDS9-F1
#
_cell.length_a   1.000
_cell.length_b   1.000
_cell.length_c   1.000
_cell.angle_alpha   90.00
_cell.angle_beta   90.00
_cell.angle_gamma   90.00
#
_symmetry.space_group_name_H-M   'P 1'
#
loop_
_entity.id
_entity.type
_entity.pdbx_description
1 polymer ?
#
loop_
_entity_poly.entity_id
_entity_poly.type
_entity_poly.pdbx_seq_one_letter_code
_entity_poly.pdbx_strand_id
1 'polypeptide(L)'
;MITTEYKINLKIDDEVFELEIKDPSKKEKQSLEAKANESMKTLNELQNLNDELSLNESIIKTNSDLIKQNSALDKTKLLLENKELYVRNAAIKKDLSNLQNQDDISANLERLFRLRSELFISGGDKERLFKTLDEKGVRYESLWEHLNKEILKENEKK
;
A
#
# COMPACT_ATOMS: atom_id res chain seq x y z
N MET A 1 8.47 13.66 30.79
CA MET A 1 8.53 13.30 29.36
C MET A 1 7.93 14.47 28.61
N ILE A 2 8.69 15.18 27.78
CA ILE A 2 8.18 16.33 27.03
C ILE A 2 7.37 15.76 25.87
N THR A 3 6.06 15.99 25.85
CA THR A 3 5.21 15.71 24.69
C THR A 3 5.32 16.89 23.74
N THR A 4 5.88 16.67 22.55
CA THR A 4 5.81 17.66 21.49
C THR A 4 4.38 17.68 20.97
N GLU A 5 3.75 18.84 21.04
CA GLU A 5 2.43 19.10 20.47
C GLU A 5 2.59 20.19 19.41
N TYR A 6 2.13 19.91 18.19
CA TYR A 6 2.14 20.86 17.08
C TYR A 6 0.72 21.38 16.89
N LYS A 7 0.57 22.70 16.88
CA LYS A 7 -0.70 23.37 16.58
C LYS A 7 -0.72 23.71 15.09
N ILE A 8 -1.61 23.07 14.34
CA ILE A 8 -1.69 23.21 12.88
C ILE A 8 -3.09 23.67 12.51
N ASN A 9 -3.15 24.75 11.73
CA ASN A 9 -4.38 25.19 11.10
C ASN A 9 -4.46 24.56 9.72
N LEU A 10 -5.33 23.56 9.57
CA LEU A 10 -5.56 22.91 8.30
C LEU A 10 -6.72 23.62 7.59
N LYS A 11 -6.51 24.02 6.33
CA LYS A 11 -7.57 24.57 5.49
C LYS A 11 -8.01 23.55 4.45
N ILE A 12 -9.30 23.20 4.43
CA ILE A 12 -9.93 22.37 3.40
C ILE A 12 -11.04 23.20 2.77
N ASP A 13 -10.84 23.60 1.51
CA ASP A 13 -11.68 24.57 0.81
C ASP A 13 -11.81 25.88 1.59
N ASP A 14 -13.00 26.24 2.07
CA ASP A 14 -13.29 27.45 2.84
C ASP A 14 -13.29 27.23 4.36
N GLU A 15 -13.09 25.99 4.82
CA GLU A 15 -13.08 25.64 6.23
C GLU A 15 -11.67 25.58 6.81
N VAL A 16 -11.51 26.13 8.02
CA VAL A 16 -10.29 26.01 8.83
C VAL A 16 -10.58 25.08 10.00
N PHE A 17 -9.63 24.19 10.26
CA PHE A 17 -9.63 23.22 11.35
C PHE A 17 -8.39 23.45 12.21
N GLU A 18 -8.59 23.67 13.50
CA GLU A 18 -7.50 23.81 14.47
C GLU A 18 -7.15 22.44 15.07
N LEU A 19 -5.96 21.94 14.73
CA LEU A 19 -5.53 20.60 15.09
C LEU A 19 -4.35 20.64 16.05
N GLU A 20 -4.37 19.74 17.03
CA GLU A 20 -3.22 19.43 17.86
C GLU A 20 -2.69 18.06 17.46
N ILE A 21 -1.45 18.02 16.97
CA ILE A 21 -0.77 16.77 16.65
C ILE A 21 0.18 16.42 17.77
N LYS A 22 -0.06 15.26 18.38
CA LYS A 22 0.76 14.73 19.46
C LYS A 22 1.84 13.83 18.92
N ASP A 23 3.01 13.86 19.55
CA ASP A 23 4.00 12.81 19.34
C ASP A 23 3.45 11.45 19.83
N PRO A 24 3.57 10.38 19.03
CA PRO A 24 3.07 9.06 19.41
C PRO A 24 3.84 8.49 20.60
N SER A 25 3.14 7.78 21.49
CA SER A 25 3.81 6.95 22.48
C SER A 25 4.57 5.80 21.83
N LYS A 26 5.58 5.26 22.52
CA LYS A 26 6.36 4.11 22.03
C LYS A 26 5.48 2.91 21.67
N LYS A 27 4.41 2.66 22.44
CA LYS A 27 3.47 1.55 22.19
C LYS A 27 2.64 1.78 20.92
N GLU A 28 2.18 3.00 20.67
CA GLU A 28 1.41 3.35 19.47
C GLU A 28 2.28 3.27 18.21
N LYS A 29 3.54 3.73 18.26
CA LYS A 29 4.49 3.54 17.16
C LYS A 29 4.67 2.07 16.82
N GLN A 30 4.94 1.24 17.83
CA GLN A 30 5.12 -0.20 17.64
C GLN A 30 3.88 -0.89 17.06
N SER A 31 2.67 -0.50 17.48
CA SER A 31 1.43 -1.06 16.94
C SER A 31 1.20 -0.68 15.48
N LEU A 32 1.45 0.58 15.11
CA LEU A 32 1.35 1.03 13.72
C LEU A 32 2.42 0.38 12.84
N GLU A 33 3.67 0.30 13.31
CA GLU A 33 4.77 -0.37 12.60
C GLU A 33 4.45 -1.85 12.35
N ALA A 34 3.89 -2.55 13.33
CA ALA A 34 3.50 -3.95 13.16
C ALA A 34 2.47 -4.14 12.04
N LYS A 35 1.42 -3.31 12.02
CA LYS A 35 0.38 -3.37 10.98
C LYS A 35 0.88 -2.92 9.61
N ALA A 36 1.76 -1.92 9.57
CA ALA A 36 2.41 -1.49 8.34
C ALA A 36 3.31 -2.59 7.75
N ASN A 37 4.09 -3.27 8.60
CA ASN A 37 4.93 -4.39 8.18
C ASN A 37 4.12 -5.57 7.63
N GLU A 38 2.97 -5.88 8.23
CA GLU A 38 2.05 -6.90 7.72
C GLU A 38 1.55 -6.54 6.31
N SER A 39 1.09 -5.30 6.13
CA SER A 39 0.62 -4.80 4.83
C SER A 39 1.75 -4.81 3.77
N MET A 40 2.97 -4.49 4.17
CA MET A 40 4.13 -4.48 3.28
C MET A 40 4.57 -5.88 2.86
N LYS A 41 4.42 -6.89 3.74
CA LYS A 41 4.65 -8.30 3.36
C LYS A 41 3.69 -8.74 2.27
N THR A 42 2.39 -8.46 2.43
CA THR A 42 1.37 -8.78 1.43
C THR A 42 1.66 -8.09 0.09
N LEU A 43 2.09 -6.83 0.11
CA LEU A 43 2.45 -6.10 -1.11
C LEU A 43 3.68 -6.72 -1.81
N ASN A 44 4.70 -7.07 -1.04
CA ASN A 44 5.89 -7.76 -1.58
C ASN A 44 5.53 -9.13 -2.16
N GLU A 45 4.66 -9.89 -1.51
CA GLU A 45 4.18 -11.19 -2.02
C GLU A 45 3.45 -11.04 -3.36
N LEU A 46 2.55 -10.07 -3.47
CA LEU A 46 1.88 -9.76 -4.75
C LEU A 46 2.87 -9.36 -5.85
N GLN A 47 3.86 -8.53 -5.51
CA GLN A 47 4.86 -8.11 -6.48
C GLN A 47 5.66 -9.30 -6.98
N ASN A 48 6.15 -10.15 -6.07
CA ASN A 48 6.91 -11.36 -6.43
C ASN A 48 6.10 -12.30 -7.33
N LEU A 49 4.82 -12.53 -7.02
CA LEU A 49 3.94 -13.37 -7.83
C LEU A 49 3.70 -12.79 -9.24
N ASN A 50 3.53 -11.47 -9.36
CA ASN A 50 3.39 -10.81 -10.66
C ASN A 50 4.68 -10.85 -11.49
N ASP A 51 5.83 -10.63 -10.85
CA ASP A 51 7.14 -10.70 -11.49
C ASP A 51 7.42 -12.12 -12.02
N GLU A 52 7.11 -13.14 -11.21
CA GLU A 52 7.23 -14.54 -11.61
C GLU A 52 6.27 -14.89 -12.76
N LEU A 53 5.03 -14.40 -12.73
CA LEU A 53 4.07 -14.61 -13.80
C LEU A 53 4.55 -14.00 -15.13
N SER A 54 5.04 -12.77 -15.09
CA SER A 54 5.60 -12.04 -16.23
C SER A 54 6.80 -12.78 -16.83
N LEU A 55 7.71 -13.26 -15.97
CA LEU A 55 8.87 -14.05 -16.40
C LEU A 55 8.43 -15.33 -17.12
N ASN A 56 7.51 -16.09 -16.52
CA ASN A 56 7.00 -17.33 -17.12
C ASN A 56 6.34 -17.07 -18.48
N GLU A 57 5.54 -15.99 -18.60
CA GLU A 57 4.90 -15.61 -19.87
C GLU A 57 5.93 -15.23 -20.94
N SER A 58 7.03 -14.55 -20.57
CA SER A 58 8.15 -14.26 -21.46
C SER A 58 8.87 -15.53 -21.95
N ILE A 59 9.09 -16.51 -21.06
CA ILE A 59 9.70 -17.80 -21.41
C ILE A 59 8.78 -18.59 -22.34
N ILE A 60 7.48 -18.68 -22.03
CA ILE A 60 6.49 -19.35 -22.88
C ILE A 60 6.48 -18.76 -24.29
N LYS A 61 6.53 -17.43 -24.41
CA LYS A 61 6.60 -16.75 -25.70
C LYS A 61 7.87 -17.10 -26.46
N THR A 62 9.03 -17.04 -25.80
CA THR A 62 10.33 -17.39 -26.39
C THR A 62 10.34 -18.85 -26.87
N ASN A 63 9.88 -19.78 -26.04
CA ASN A 63 9.76 -21.20 -26.40
C ASN A 63 8.82 -21.42 -27.58
N SER A 64 7.69 -20.69 -27.62
CA SER A 64 6.74 -20.75 -28.73
C SER A 64 7.37 -20.27 -30.04
N ASP A 65 8.25 -19.27 -30.01
CA ASP A 65 8.98 -18.79 -31.18
C ASP A 65 10.06 -19.79 -31.62
N LEU A 66 10.76 -20.44 -30.68
CA LEU A 66 11.71 -21.51 -30.97
C LEU A 66 11.04 -22.75 -31.58
N ILE A 67 9.84 -23.13 -31.10
CA ILE A 67 9.05 -24.25 -31.64
C ILE A 67 8.72 -24.05 -33.13
N LYS A 68 8.50 -22.80 -33.56
CA LYS A 68 8.23 -22.48 -34.97
C LYS A 68 9.44 -22.71 -35.87
N GLN A 69 10.65 -22.64 -35.32
CA GLN A 69 11.91 -22.66 -36.08
C GLN A 69 12.65 -24.02 -36.06
N ASN A 70 12.37 -24.90 -35.09
CA ASN A 70 13.20 -26.09 -34.81
C ASN A 70 12.70 -27.43 -35.36
N SER A 71 13.54 -28.47 -35.23
CA SER A 71 13.26 -29.87 -35.55
C SER A 71 12.28 -30.53 -34.54
N ALA A 72 11.65 -31.65 -34.91
CA ALA A 72 10.56 -32.25 -34.12
C ALA A 72 10.95 -32.69 -32.69
N LEU A 73 12.20 -33.11 -32.46
CA LEU A 73 12.65 -33.62 -31.15
C LEU A 73 12.90 -32.48 -30.14
N ASP A 74 13.34 -31.32 -30.62
CA ASP A 74 13.51 -30.11 -29.79
C ASP A 74 12.16 -29.46 -29.44
N LYS A 75 11.14 -29.63 -30.30
CA LYS A 75 9.79 -29.13 -30.02
C LYS A 75 9.15 -29.81 -28.82
N THR A 76 9.29 -31.13 -28.67
CA THR A 76 8.65 -31.86 -27.56
C THR A 76 9.17 -31.38 -26.20
N LYS A 77 10.47 -31.09 -26.07
CA LYS A 77 11.04 -30.54 -24.83
C LYS A 77 10.47 -29.17 -24.49
N LEU A 78 10.45 -28.26 -25.45
CA LEU A 78 9.90 -26.90 -25.28
C LEU A 78 8.39 -26.93 -24.97
N LEU A 79 7.65 -27.87 -25.55
CA LEU A 79 6.22 -28.06 -25.26
C LEU A 79 5.98 -28.57 -23.83
N LEU A 80 6.82 -29.48 -23.33
CA LEU A 80 6.75 -29.97 -21.95
C LEU A 80 7.06 -28.84 -20.95
N GLU A 81 8.11 -28.08 -21.20
CA GLU A 81 8.46 -26.90 -20.39
C GLU A 81 7.32 -25.88 -20.37
N ASN A 82 6.74 -25.55 -21.53
CA ASN A 82 5.57 -24.66 -21.59
C ASN A 82 4.38 -25.20 -20.81
N LYS A 83 4.11 -26.51 -20.86
CA LYS A 83 3.03 -27.13 -20.08
C LYS A 83 3.25 -26.93 -18.58
N GLU A 84 4.47 -27.14 -18.10
CA GLU A 84 4.82 -26.93 -16.68
C GLU A 84 4.64 -25.46 -16.29
N LEU A 85 5.09 -24.53 -17.13
CA LEU A 85 4.92 -23.09 -16.92
C LEU A 85 3.43 -22.69 -16.92
N TYR A 86 2.59 -23.27 -17.78
CA TYR A 86 1.15 -23.01 -17.75
C TYR A 86 0.48 -23.49 -16.47
N VAL A 87 0.86 -24.68 -15.96
CA VAL A 87 0.36 -25.19 -14.68
C VAL A 87 0.78 -24.27 -13.53
N ARG A 88 2.04 -23.83 -13.53
CA ARG A 88 2.57 -22.88 -12.55
C ARG A 88 1.85 -21.54 -12.61
N ASN A 89 1.63 -20.99 -13.80
CA ASN A 89 0.88 -19.75 -13.99
C ASN A 89 -0.57 -19.86 -13.52
N ALA A 90 -1.21 -21.02 -13.68
CA ALA A 90 -2.56 -21.23 -13.15
C ALA A 90 -2.59 -21.20 -11.62
N ALA A 91 -1.59 -21.78 -10.96
CA ALA A 91 -1.44 -21.69 -9.50
C ALA A 91 -1.19 -20.24 -9.05
N ILE A 92 -0.24 -19.53 -9.68
CA ILE A 92 0.06 -18.13 -9.39
C ILE A 92 -1.18 -17.25 -9.56
N LYS A 93 -1.95 -17.41 -10.65
CA LYS A 93 -3.18 -16.64 -10.89
C LYS A 93 -4.24 -16.89 -9.81
N LYS A 94 -4.34 -18.13 -9.31
CA LYS A 94 -5.21 -18.45 -8.18
C LYS A 94 -4.74 -17.74 -6.91
N ASP A 95 -3.45 -17.77 -6.62
CA ASP A 95 -2.89 -17.13 -5.42
C ASP A 95 -3.04 -15.60 -5.48
N LEU A 96 -2.78 -14.99 -6.65
CA LEU A 96 -3.06 -13.56 -6.90
C LEU A 96 -4.54 -13.23 -6.68
N SER A 97 -5.47 -14.06 -7.16
CA SER A 97 -6.90 -13.82 -6.96
C SER A 97 -7.30 -13.93 -5.48
N ASN A 98 -6.68 -14.85 -4.73
CA ASN A 98 -6.94 -14.99 -3.29
C ASN A 98 -6.42 -13.78 -2.50
N LEU A 99 -5.23 -13.30 -2.85
CA LEU A 99 -4.62 -12.12 -2.23
C LEU A 99 -5.36 -10.83 -2.59
N GLN A 100 -5.83 -10.67 -3.84
CA GLN A 100 -6.66 -9.53 -4.25
C GLN A 100 -8.04 -9.52 -3.56
N ASN A 101 -8.59 -10.71 -3.25
CA ASN A 101 -9.86 -10.83 -2.53
C ASN A 101 -9.72 -10.58 -1.02
N GLN A 102 -8.51 -10.58 -0.46
CA GLN A 102 -8.23 -10.51 0.99
C GLN A 102 -8.20 -9.07 1.57
N ASP A 103 -9.05 -8.18 1.07
CA ASP A 103 -9.04 -6.71 1.26
C ASP A 103 -8.13 -5.98 0.26
N ASP A 104 -8.73 -5.04 -0.47
CA ASP A 104 -8.04 -4.12 -1.37
C ASP A 104 -6.89 -3.44 -0.61
N ILE A 105 -5.64 -3.68 -1.02
CA ILE A 105 -4.46 -3.14 -0.34
C ILE A 105 -4.55 -1.63 -0.19
N SER A 106 -5.16 -0.95 -1.17
CA SER A 106 -5.42 0.48 -1.09
C SER A 106 -6.33 0.84 0.09
N ALA A 107 -7.38 0.06 0.32
CA ALA A 107 -8.28 0.23 1.46
C ALA A 107 -7.58 -0.10 2.79
N ASN A 108 -6.69 -1.09 2.83
CA ASN A 108 -5.92 -1.39 4.04
C ASN A 108 -4.92 -0.29 4.38
N LEU A 109 -4.20 0.25 3.41
CA LEU A 109 -3.32 1.41 3.60
C LEU A 109 -4.11 2.63 4.09
N GLU A 110 -5.26 2.89 3.47
CA GLU A 110 -6.14 3.99 3.87
C GLU A 110 -6.66 3.82 5.31
N ARG A 111 -7.06 2.60 5.71
CA ARG A 111 -7.41 2.27 7.10
C ARG A 111 -6.24 2.52 8.06
N LEU A 112 -4.99 2.26 7.65
CA LEU A 112 -3.81 2.58 8.47
C LEU A 112 -3.61 4.08 8.64
N PHE A 113 -3.77 4.87 7.58
CA PHE A 113 -3.70 6.33 7.66
C PHE A 113 -4.81 6.92 8.53
N ARG A 114 -6.02 6.35 8.45
CA ARG A 114 -7.11 6.71 9.36
C ARG A 114 -6.77 6.39 10.81
N LEU A 115 -6.30 5.18 11.10
CA LEU A 115 -5.88 4.78 12.45
C LEU A 115 -4.77 5.71 12.99
N ARG A 116 -3.80 6.05 12.15
CA ARG A 116 -2.74 7.03 12.47
C ARG A 116 -3.35 8.38 12.88
N SER A 117 -4.34 8.85 12.13
CA SER A 117 -5.07 10.10 12.42
C SER A 117 -5.81 10.03 13.76
N GLU A 118 -6.51 8.92 14.01
CA GLU A 118 -7.25 8.70 15.25
C GLU A 118 -6.34 8.71 16.48
N LEU A 119 -5.11 8.20 16.36
CA LEU A 119 -4.14 8.17 17.44
C LEU A 119 -3.46 9.52 17.67
N PHE A 120 -3.10 10.24 16.60
CA PHE A 120 -2.15 11.36 16.72
C PHE A 120 -2.81 12.74 16.66
N ILE A 121 -4.01 12.83 16.09
CA ILE A 121 -4.75 14.09 16.02
C ILE A 121 -5.68 14.20 17.24
N SER A 122 -5.63 15.36 17.88
CA SER A 122 -6.54 15.82 18.93
C SER A 122 -6.97 17.27 18.70
N GLY A 123 -7.82 17.77 19.60
CA GLY A 123 -8.41 19.11 19.51
C GLY A 123 -9.91 19.03 19.27
N GLY A 124 -10.59 20.17 19.45
CA GLY A 124 -12.05 20.27 19.32
C GLY A 124 -12.55 20.02 17.90
N ASP A 125 -11.73 20.28 16.88
CA ASP A 125 -12.08 20.10 15.47
C ASP A 125 -11.82 18.69 14.91
N LYS A 126 -11.26 17.77 15.71
CA LYS A 126 -10.89 16.41 15.25
C LYS A 126 -12.06 15.67 14.59
N GLU A 127 -13.19 15.58 15.29
CA GLU A 127 -14.36 14.85 14.79
C GLU A 127 -14.95 15.51 13.56
N ARG A 128 -14.96 16.86 13.55
CA ARG A 128 -15.43 17.65 12.41
C ARG A 128 -14.55 17.39 11.19
N LEU A 129 -13.23 17.40 11.36
CA LEU A 129 -12.28 17.09 10.29
C LEU A 129 -12.53 15.71 9.69
N PHE A 130 -12.61 14.66 10.52
CA PHE A 130 -12.79 13.30 10.02
C PHE A 130 -14.09 13.14 9.25
N LYS A 131 -15.16 13.74 9.77
CA LYS A 131 -16.45 13.78 9.07
C LYS A 131 -16.33 14.51 7.71
N THR A 132 -15.67 15.67 7.67
CA THR A 132 -15.46 16.41 6.42
C THR A 132 -14.62 15.62 5.41
N LEU A 133 -13.58 14.90 5.85
CA LEU A 133 -12.77 14.06 4.98
C LEU A 133 -13.61 12.92 4.37
N ASP A 134 -14.38 12.23 5.21
CA ASP A 134 -15.25 11.13 4.79
C ASP A 134 -16.36 11.63 3.82
N GLU A 135 -17.00 12.77 4.12
CA GLU A 135 -18.05 13.36 3.28
C GLU A 135 -17.53 13.86 1.93
N LYS A 136 -16.32 14.43 1.90
CA LYS A 136 -15.68 14.94 0.69
C LYS A 136 -14.89 13.87 -0.08
N GLY A 137 -14.80 12.64 0.45
CA GLY A 137 -14.01 11.56 -0.14
C GLY A 137 -12.50 11.86 -0.19
N VAL A 138 -12.00 12.67 0.75
CA VAL A 138 -10.58 13.00 0.83
C VAL A 138 -9.84 11.89 1.57
N ARG A 139 -8.77 11.39 0.97
CA ARG A 139 -7.94 10.33 1.56
C ARG A 139 -7.13 10.83 2.76
N TYR A 140 -7.09 10.04 3.82
CA TYR A 140 -6.26 10.23 5.01
C TYR A 140 -4.77 10.15 4.68
N GLU A 141 -4.37 9.41 3.64
CA GLU A 141 -3.01 9.49 3.09
C GLU A 141 -2.64 10.94 2.72
N SER A 142 -3.49 11.59 1.94
CA SER A 142 -3.26 12.97 1.48
C SER A 142 -3.30 13.98 2.63
N LEU A 143 -4.14 13.74 3.65
CA LEU A 143 -4.09 14.50 4.90
C LEU A 143 -2.70 14.44 5.52
N TRP A 144 -2.14 13.24 5.70
CA TRP A 144 -0.84 13.08 6.33
C TRP A 144 0.31 13.64 5.50
N GLU A 145 0.26 13.57 4.17
CA GLU A 145 1.23 14.26 3.32
C GLU A 145 1.25 15.76 3.59
N HIS A 146 0.09 16.39 3.77
CA HIS A 146 -0.02 17.80 4.08
C HIS A 146 0.45 18.11 5.50
N LEU A 147 -0.02 17.36 6.50
CA LEU A 147 0.37 17.55 7.89
C LEU A 147 1.87 17.37 8.10
N ASN A 148 2.51 16.37 7.47
CA ASN A 148 3.95 16.18 7.57
C ASN A 148 4.73 17.39 7.05
N LYS A 149 4.28 18.03 5.96
CA LYS A 149 4.91 19.26 5.45
C LYS A 149 4.79 20.42 6.44
N GLU A 150 3.63 20.59 7.06
CA GLU A 150 3.44 21.64 8.07
C GLU A 150 4.22 21.36 9.37
N ILE A 151 4.29 20.11 9.82
CA ILE A 151 5.12 19.70 10.97
C ILE A 151 6.61 19.99 10.69
N LEU A 152 7.10 19.68 9.49
CA LEU A 152 8.49 19.96 9.11
C LEU A 152 8.80 21.46 9.14
N LYS A 153 7.90 22.30 8.60
CA LYS A 153 8.04 23.76 8.67
C LYS A 153 8.03 24.31 10.10
N GLU A 154 7.21 23.76 10.98
CA GLU A 154 7.19 24.09 12.41
C GLU A 154 8.51 23.69 13.09
N ASN A 155 9.08 22.53 12.74
CA ASN A 155 10.36 22.06 13.27
C ASN A 155 11.56 22.87 12.78
N GLU A 156 11.57 23.33 11.52
CA GLU A 156 12.64 24.18 10.98
C GLU A 156 12.67 25.59 11.58
N LYS A 157 11.59 26.04 12.23
CA LYS A 157 11.51 27.34 12.93
C LYS A 157 11.99 27.28 14.38
N LYS A 158 12.12 26.09 14.98
CA LYS A 158 12.61 25.88 16.35
C LYS A 158 14.12 25.73 16.38
#